data_AF-A0A6N8JAY0-F1
#
_entry.id   AF-A0A6N8JAY0-F1
#
_cell.length_a   1.000
_cell.length_b   1.000
_cell.length_c   1.000
_cell.angle_alpha   90.00
_cell.angle_beta   90.00
_cell.angle_gamma   90.00
#
_symmetry.space_group_name_H-M   'P 1'
#
loop_
_entity.id
_entity.type
_entity.pdbx_description
1 polymer ?
#
loop_
_entity_poly.entity_id
_entity_poly.type
_entity_poly.pdbx_seq_one_letter_code
_entity_poly.pdbx_strand_id
1 'polypeptide(L)'
;MTSDSLQQEIQEAIPELLNMARGMSWNKISNNCKFILTEIKDSNRSFNDQRMLLKKENDKKTPLLFQQVIPILQTLYKNLYDINLYIYKSSKDLTVIDIRYYQKSSLDKDYRQKVTDSPPMIHSKVAIPAWLLNKNEKFDINWERKLWLIRWKLFCLRHKL
;
A
#
# COMPACT_ATOMS: atom_id res chain seq x y z
N MET A 1 -10.56 -9.57 -14.96
CA MET A 1 -11.33 -9.02 -13.84
C MET A 1 -12.62 -8.37 -14.32
N THR A 2 -13.71 -8.59 -13.59
CA THR A 2 -14.99 -7.87 -13.68
C THR A 2 -15.26 -7.16 -12.34
N SER A 3 -16.28 -6.30 -12.27
CA SER A 3 -16.69 -5.68 -11.00
C SER A 3 -17.06 -6.73 -9.92
N ASP A 4 -17.59 -7.87 -10.35
CA ASP A 4 -18.00 -8.95 -9.46
C ASP A 4 -16.79 -9.80 -9.03
N SER A 5 -15.80 -10.02 -9.92
CA SER A 5 -14.57 -10.75 -9.57
C SER A 5 -13.57 -9.90 -8.76
N LEU A 6 -13.72 -8.58 -8.73
CA LEU A 6 -12.84 -7.66 -7.98
C LEU A 6 -12.68 -8.06 -6.51
N GLN A 7 -13.79 -8.39 -5.85
CA GLN A 7 -13.76 -8.81 -4.45
C GLN A 7 -12.89 -10.06 -4.27
N GLN A 8 -13.09 -11.05 -5.13
CA GLN A 8 -12.37 -12.32 -5.06
C GLN A 8 -10.88 -12.11 -5.32
N GLU A 9 -10.52 -11.34 -6.35
CA GLU A 9 -9.10 -11.08 -6.69
C GLU A 9 -8.37 -10.32 -5.57
N ILE A 10 -9.01 -9.33 -4.93
CA ILE A 10 -8.43 -8.67 -3.75
C ILE A 10 -8.30 -9.65 -2.58
N GLN A 11 -9.31 -10.49 -2.36
CA GLN A 11 -9.30 -11.47 -1.27
C GLN A 11 -8.18 -12.51 -1.45
N GLU A 12 -7.89 -12.92 -2.68
CA GLU A 12 -6.81 -13.83 -3.04
C GLU A 12 -5.42 -13.16 -2.91
N ALA A 13 -5.31 -11.87 -3.20
CA ALA A 13 -4.05 -11.12 -3.09
C ALA A 13 -3.65 -10.81 -1.62
N ILE A 14 -4.58 -10.83 -0.67
CA ILE A 14 -4.30 -10.56 0.75
C ILE A 14 -3.33 -11.60 1.35
N PRO A 15 -3.58 -12.93 1.27
CA PRO A 15 -2.63 -13.95 1.73
C PRO A 15 -1.22 -13.76 1.16
N GLU A 16 -1.10 -13.43 -0.12
CA GLU A 16 0.19 -13.18 -0.77
C GLU A 16 0.91 -12.00 -0.12
N LEU A 17 0.22 -10.87 0.09
CA LEU A 17 0.76 -9.71 0.78
C LEU A 17 1.25 -10.06 2.19
N LEU A 18 0.43 -10.78 2.96
CA LEU A 18 0.78 -11.17 4.33
C LEU A 18 1.99 -12.09 4.36
N ASN A 19 2.09 -13.03 3.43
CA ASN A 19 3.22 -13.96 3.32
C ASN A 19 4.50 -13.23 2.92
N MET A 20 4.44 -12.31 1.95
CA MET A 20 5.57 -11.43 1.64
C MET A 20 6.02 -10.64 2.87
N ALA A 21 5.08 -10.02 3.59
CA ALA A 21 5.40 -9.26 4.80
C ALA A 21 6.06 -10.12 5.89
N ARG A 22 5.64 -11.38 6.07
CA ARG A 22 6.28 -12.34 7.01
C ARG A 22 7.68 -12.74 6.59
N GLY A 23 7.89 -12.93 5.28
CA GLY A 23 9.21 -13.24 4.72
C GLY A 23 10.20 -12.09 4.92
N MET A 24 9.74 -10.85 4.74
CA MET A 24 10.57 -9.65 4.75
C MET A 24 10.72 -8.98 6.12
N SER A 25 9.94 -9.37 7.12
CA SER A 25 9.94 -8.70 8.43
C SER A 25 10.16 -9.65 9.61
N TRP A 26 10.60 -9.09 10.73
CA TRP A 26 10.64 -9.79 12.02
C TRP A 26 9.35 -9.58 12.83
N ASN A 27 8.36 -8.87 12.29
CA ASN A 27 7.09 -8.63 12.96
C ASN A 27 6.20 -9.88 12.91
N LYS A 28 5.41 -10.07 13.96
CA LYS A 28 4.27 -11.00 13.92
C LYS A 28 3.14 -10.35 13.11
N ILE A 29 2.91 -10.84 11.89
CA ILE A 29 1.86 -10.35 10.99
C ILE A 29 0.56 -11.12 11.23
N SER A 30 -0.45 -10.42 11.75
CA SER A 30 -1.77 -10.98 12.04
C SER A 30 -2.55 -11.27 10.76
N ASN A 31 -3.35 -12.34 10.77
CA ASN A 31 -4.36 -12.60 9.74
C ASN A 31 -5.64 -11.78 9.95
N ASN A 32 -5.86 -11.25 11.16
CA ASN A 32 -6.96 -10.34 11.43
C ASN A 32 -6.68 -9.01 10.73
N CYS A 33 -7.36 -8.77 9.62
CA CYS A 33 -7.12 -7.62 8.76
C CYS A 33 -8.24 -6.59 8.88
N LYS A 34 -7.85 -5.31 8.94
CA LYS A 34 -8.71 -4.16 8.67
C LYS A 34 -8.13 -3.33 7.53
N PHE A 35 -8.94 -2.48 6.95
CA PHE A 35 -8.63 -1.82 5.69
C PHE A 35 -8.78 -0.31 5.79
N ILE A 36 -7.92 0.40 5.07
CA ILE A 36 -8.11 1.81 4.74
C ILE A 36 -8.03 1.96 3.22
N LEU A 37 -8.70 2.98 2.69
CA LEU A 37 -8.67 3.34 1.28
C LEU A 37 -7.85 4.61 1.08
N THR A 38 -7.02 4.62 0.06
CA THR A 38 -6.22 5.80 -0.31
C THR A 38 -6.21 5.98 -1.82
N GLU A 39 -6.62 7.14 -2.30
CA GLU A 39 -6.43 7.50 -3.70
C GLU A 39 -4.96 7.88 -3.94
N ILE A 40 -4.36 7.29 -4.97
CA ILE A 40 -3.06 7.68 -5.48
C ILE A 40 -3.28 8.91 -6.36
N LYS A 41 -2.63 10.02 -6.00
CA LYS A 41 -2.72 11.29 -6.73
C LYS A 41 -1.36 11.64 -7.32
N ASP A 42 -1.37 12.17 -8.53
CA ASP A 42 -0.17 12.72 -9.13
C ASP A 42 0.31 13.94 -8.33
N SER A 43 1.61 14.01 -8.11
CA SER A 43 2.20 15.08 -7.33
C SER A 43 3.62 15.36 -7.77
N ASN A 44 3.93 16.65 -7.90
CA ASN A 44 5.29 17.14 -8.19
C ASN A 44 6.19 17.13 -6.93
N ARG A 45 5.68 16.68 -5.78
CA ARG A 45 6.44 16.61 -4.52
C ARG A 45 7.42 15.44 -4.54
N SER A 46 8.47 15.51 -3.73
CA SER A 46 9.37 14.37 -3.54
C SER A 46 8.63 13.15 -2.96
N PHE A 47 9.08 11.94 -3.27
CA PHE A 47 8.50 10.71 -2.71
C PHE A 47 8.46 10.70 -1.18
N ASN A 48 9.44 11.32 -0.53
CA ASN A 48 9.49 11.41 0.93
C ASN A 48 8.40 12.33 1.48
N ASP A 49 8.18 13.49 0.86
CA ASP A 49 7.13 14.42 1.27
C ASP A 49 5.75 13.80 1.07
N GLN A 50 5.54 13.15 -0.08
CA GLN A 50 4.30 12.43 -0.37
C GLN A 50 4.04 11.34 0.68
N ARG A 51 5.05 10.52 1.00
CA ARG A 51 4.95 9.49 2.04
C ARG A 51 4.57 10.08 3.40
N MET A 52 5.18 11.20 3.79
CA MET A 52 4.87 11.88 5.05
C MET A 52 3.43 12.42 5.09
N LEU A 53 2.95 13.00 3.98
CA LEU A 53 1.59 13.51 3.88
C LEU A 53 0.55 12.38 3.91
N LEU A 54 0.77 11.33 3.11
CA LEU A 54 -0.08 10.14 3.08
C LEU A 54 -0.15 9.50 4.46
N LYS A 55 0.97 9.40 5.17
CA LYS A 55 0.97 8.91 6.54
C LYS A 55 0.09 9.77 7.46
N LYS A 56 0.25 11.10 7.42
CA LYS A 56 -0.55 12.04 8.23
C LYS A 56 -2.04 11.96 7.92
N GLU A 57 -2.42 11.76 6.65
CA GLU A 57 -3.80 11.57 6.24
C GLU A 57 -4.34 10.22 6.75
N ASN A 58 -3.59 9.14 6.49
CA ASN A 58 -4.00 7.78 6.84
C ASN A 58 -4.03 7.52 8.34
N ASP A 59 -3.26 8.27 9.15
CA ASP A 59 -3.31 8.17 10.60
C ASP A 59 -4.65 8.65 11.18
N LYS A 60 -5.41 9.45 10.42
CA LYS A 60 -6.75 9.92 10.79
C LYS A 60 -7.87 8.97 10.35
N LYS A 61 -7.57 7.98 9.49
CA LYS A 61 -8.56 7.06 8.95
C LYS A 61 -8.91 6.00 9.98
N THR A 62 -10.20 5.75 10.18
CA THR A 62 -10.67 4.61 10.97
C THR A 62 -10.61 3.34 10.10
N PRO A 63 -9.89 2.29 10.52
CA PRO A 63 -9.83 1.05 9.75
C PRO A 63 -11.19 0.35 9.68
N LEU A 64 -11.59 -0.03 8.47
CA LEU A 64 -12.87 -0.64 8.11
C LEU A 64 -12.74 -2.16 7.95
N LEU A 65 -13.89 -2.85 7.96
CA LEU A 65 -13.98 -4.26 7.56
C LEU A 65 -13.94 -4.39 6.04
N PHE A 66 -13.56 -5.58 5.56
CA PHE A 66 -13.46 -5.85 4.12
C PHE A 66 -14.80 -5.60 3.40
N GLN A 67 -15.90 -6.04 4.00
CA GLN A 67 -17.26 -5.89 3.47
C GLN A 67 -17.70 -4.43 3.36
N GLN A 68 -17.07 -3.52 4.09
CA GLN A 68 -17.36 -2.08 4.02
C GLN A 68 -16.54 -1.39 2.91
N VAL A 69 -15.40 -1.96 2.54
CA VAL A 69 -14.48 -1.37 1.56
C VAL A 69 -14.81 -1.78 0.13
N ILE A 70 -15.22 -3.03 -0.08
CA ILE A 70 -15.52 -3.57 -1.41
C ILE A 70 -16.60 -2.78 -2.16
N PRO A 71 -17.75 -2.41 -1.54
CA PRO A 71 -18.76 -1.63 -2.24
C PRO A 71 -18.23 -0.29 -2.76
N ILE A 72 -17.34 0.37 -2.00
CA ILE A 72 -16.71 1.62 -2.42
C ILE A 72 -15.86 1.39 -3.67
N LEU A 73 -15.02 0.35 -3.69
CA LEU A 73 -14.20 0.03 -4.86
C LEU A 73 -15.05 -0.37 -6.08
N GLN A 74 -16.13 -1.12 -5.88
CA GLN A 74 -17.05 -1.49 -6.96
C GLN A 74 -17.73 -0.27 -7.60
N THR A 75 -18.14 0.73 -6.80
CA THR A 75 -18.69 1.98 -7.36
C THR A 75 -17.68 2.73 -8.24
N LEU A 76 -16.39 2.58 -7.94
CA LEU A 76 -15.31 3.20 -8.69
C LEU A 76 -14.83 2.35 -9.88
N TYR A 77 -15.28 1.10 -10.01
CA TYR A 77 -14.67 0.06 -10.85
C TYR A 77 -14.36 0.52 -12.28
N LYS A 78 -15.32 1.16 -12.96
CA LYS A 78 -15.15 1.64 -14.34
C LYS A 78 -13.97 2.61 -14.49
N ASN A 79 -13.67 3.36 -13.43
CA ASN A 79 -12.61 4.34 -13.41
C ASN A 79 -11.34 3.86 -12.67
N LEU A 80 -11.30 2.61 -12.16
CA LEU A 80 -10.09 2.07 -11.54
C LEU A 80 -9.08 1.65 -12.62
N TYR A 81 -7.83 2.07 -12.46
CA TYR A 81 -6.71 1.66 -13.31
C TYR A 81 -5.77 0.70 -12.59
N ASP A 82 -5.38 1.04 -11.36
CA ASP A 82 -4.45 0.23 -10.55
C ASP A 82 -4.91 0.19 -9.10
N ILE A 83 -4.70 -0.95 -8.45
CA ILE A 83 -5.02 -1.24 -7.04
C ILE A 83 -3.80 -1.88 -6.41
N ASN A 84 -3.22 -1.20 -5.44
CA ASN A 84 -2.06 -1.67 -4.72
C ASN A 84 -2.42 -1.97 -3.26
N LEU A 85 -2.17 -3.20 -2.82
CA LEU A 85 -2.31 -3.61 -1.43
C LEU A 85 -0.99 -3.39 -0.70
N TYR A 86 -1.03 -2.62 0.39
CA TYR A 86 0.13 -2.33 1.23
C TYR A 86 -0.14 -2.63 2.70
N ILE A 87 0.86 -3.12 3.44
CA ILE A 87 0.80 -3.14 4.90
C ILE A 87 1.02 -1.73 5.43
N TYR A 88 -0.02 -1.11 5.98
CA TYR A 88 0.07 0.23 6.56
C TYR A 88 0.60 0.24 7.99
N LYS A 89 0.16 -0.75 8.77
CA LYS A 89 0.72 -1.07 10.09
C LYS A 89 0.34 -2.49 10.47
N SER A 90 1.18 -3.13 11.27
CA SER A 90 0.91 -4.46 11.80
C SER A 90 1.29 -4.57 13.27
N SER A 91 0.47 -5.31 13.99
CA SER A 91 0.71 -5.79 15.35
C SER A 91 0.42 -7.29 15.38
N LYS A 92 0.69 -7.93 16.53
CA LYS A 92 0.38 -9.36 16.72
C LYS A 92 -1.12 -9.67 16.60
N ASP A 93 -1.99 -8.70 16.91
CA ASP A 93 -3.45 -8.90 17.00
C ASP A 93 -4.18 -8.37 15.75
N LEU A 94 -3.60 -7.39 15.06
CA LEU A 94 -4.23 -6.70 13.93
C LEU A 94 -3.21 -6.26 12.89
N THR A 95 -3.54 -6.51 11.62
CA THR A 95 -2.87 -5.95 10.44
C THR A 95 -3.81 -4.95 9.77
N VAL A 96 -3.34 -3.74 9.49
CA VAL A 96 -4.09 -2.76 8.69
C VAL A 96 -3.48 -2.72 7.29
N ILE A 97 -4.30 -3.05 6.30
CA ILE A 97 -3.96 -3.00 4.88
C ILE A 97 -4.47 -1.69 4.29
N ASP A 98 -3.61 -0.97 3.59
CA ASP A 98 -3.96 0.21 2.80
C ASP A 98 -4.15 -0.22 1.36
N ILE A 99 -5.40 -0.17 0.89
CA ILE A 99 -5.76 -0.40 -0.51
C ILE A 99 -5.65 0.94 -1.20
N ARG A 100 -4.57 1.09 -1.97
CA ARG A 100 -4.28 2.30 -2.72
C ARG A 100 -4.76 2.15 -4.15
N TYR A 101 -5.62 3.03 -4.62
CA TYR A 101 -6.15 2.95 -5.98
C TYR A 101 -5.75 4.16 -6.82
N TYR A 102 -5.48 3.94 -8.10
CA TYR A 102 -5.24 4.99 -9.08
C TYR A 102 -6.36 4.99 -10.11
N GLN A 103 -6.83 6.18 -10.49
CA GLN A 103 -7.97 6.32 -11.38
C GLN A 103 -7.54 6.51 -12.83
N LYS A 104 -8.30 5.94 -13.78
CA LYS A 104 -8.12 6.17 -15.22
C LYS A 104 -8.26 7.64 -15.58
N SER A 105 -9.11 8.38 -14.88
CA SER A 105 -9.27 9.83 -15.08
C SER A 105 -8.04 10.65 -14.73
N SER A 106 -7.10 10.11 -13.95
CA SER A 106 -5.83 10.75 -13.63
C SER A 106 -4.76 10.52 -14.69
N LEU A 107 -4.95 9.54 -15.58
CA LEU A 107 -4.04 9.28 -16.69
C LEU A 107 -4.11 10.40 -17.74
N ASP A 108 -2.98 10.60 -18.41
CA ASP A 108 -2.93 11.41 -19.63
C ASP A 108 -3.98 10.96 -20.65
N LYS A 109 -4.55 11.91 -21.39
CA LYS A 109 -5.70 11.69 -22.27
C LYS A 109 -5.45 10.63 -23.32
N ASP A 110 -4.27 10.66 -23.94
CA ASP A 110 -3.91 9.74 -25.03
C ASP A 110 -3.71 8.32 -24.50
N TYR A 111 -3.14 8.18 -23.31
CA TYR A 111 -2.98 6.88 -22.66
C TYR A 111 -4.29 6.34 -22.10
N ARG A 112 -5.11 7.21 -21.49
CA ARG A 112 -6.44 6.86 -20.97
C ARG A 112 -7.31 6.20 -22.03
N GLN A 113 -7.31 6.73 -23.26
CA GLN A 113 -8.06 6.15 -24.38
C GLN A 113 -7.68 4.69 -24.62
N LYS A 114 -6.39 4.35 -24.53
CA LYS A 114 -5.87 2.99 -24.75
C LYS A 114 -6.29 2.00 -23.66
N VAL A 115 -6.58 2.49 -22.44
CA VAL A 115 -6.87 1.64 -21.27
C VAL A 115 -8.30 1.79 -20.74
N THR A 116 -9.18 2.44 -21.51
CA THR A 116 -10.57 2.71 -21.11
C THR A 116 -11.31 1.41 -20.75
N ASP A 117 -11.15 0.37 -21.57
CA ASP A 117 -11.82 -0.93 -21.39
C ASP A 117 -10.95 -1.96 -20.66
N SER A 118 -9.71 -1.59 -20.30
CA SER A 118 -8.84 -2.48 -19.53
C SER A 118 -9.35 -2.64 -18.10
N PRO A 119 -9.36 -3.87 -17.54
CA PRO A 119 -9.63 -4.05 -16.13
C PRO A 119 -8.52 -3.40 -15.27
N PRO A 120 -8.81 -3.04 -14.01
CA PRO A 120 -7.76 -2.59 -13.11
C PRO A 120 -6.71 -3.68 -12.89
N MET A 121 -5.49 -3.30 -12.54
CA MET A 121 -4.44 -4.23 -12.12
C MET A 121 -4.39 -4.30 -10.60
N ILE A 122 -4.13 -5.48 -10.04
CA ILE A 122 -3.95 -5.66 -8.59
C ILE A 122 -2.50 -6.05 -8.31
N HIS A 123 -1.89 -5.34 -7.36
CA HIS A 123 -0.53 -5.59 -6.94
C HIS A 123 -0.41 -5.64 -5.41
N SER A 124 0.33 -6.60 -4.90
CA SER A 124 0.72 -6.66 -3.49
C SER A 124 2.13 -6.09 -3.32
N LYS A 125 2.30 -5.08 -2.45
CA LYS A 125 3.55 -4.35 -2.29
C LYS A 125 3.92 -4.19 -0.81
N VAL A 126 5.18 -4.44 -0.49
CA VAL A 126 5.76 -4.20 0.85
C VAL A 126 6.70 -3.00 0.78
N ALA A 127 6.50 -2.00 1.64
CA ALA A 127 7.35 -0.82 1.68
C ALA A 127 8.73 -1.18 2.28
N ILE A 128 9.78 -1.06 1.47
CA ILE A 128 11.16 -1.37 1.87
C ILE A 128 11.82 -0.11 2.45
N PRO A 129 12.50 -0.18 3.60
CA PRO A 129 13.24 0.94 4.15
C PRO A 129 14.35 1.42 3.22
N ALA A 130 14.49 2.74 3.06
CA ALA A 130 15.49 3.33 2.16
C ALA A 130 16.95 3.07 2.59
N TRP A 131 17.19 2.70 3.85
CA TRP A 131 18.53 2.36 4.36
C TRP A 131 18.85 0.87 4.30
N LEU A 132 17.94 0.03 3.78
CA LEU A 132 18.16 -1.40 3.67
C LEU A 132 19.09 -1.68 2.49
N LEU A 133 20.37 -1.91 2.77
CA LEU A 133 21.38 -2.18 1.75
C LEU A 133 21.32 -3.63 1.23
N ASN A 134 21.08 -4.59 2.13
CA ASN A 134 20.93 -5.99 1.78
C ASN A 134 19.44 -6.34 1.62
N LYS A 135 19.03 -6.74 0.41
CA LYS A 135 17.64 -7.09 0.09
C LYS A 135 17.12 -8.31 0.88
N ASN A 136 18.00 -9.14 1.42
CA ASN A 136 17.65 -10.33 2.21
C ASN A 136 17.55 -10.04 3.71
N GLU A 137 17.96 -8.85 4.16
CA GLU A 137 17.85 -8.47 5.57
C GLU A 137 16.37 -8.19 5.89
N LYS A 138 15.87 -8.83 6.95
CA LYS A 138 14.53 -8.55 7.45
C LYS A 138 14.47 -7.11 7.96
N PHE A 139 13.26 -6.54 8.08
CA PHE A 139 13.08 -5.21 8.68
C PHE A 139 11.82 -5.12 9.53
N ASP A 140 11.63 -3.99 10.22
CA ASP A 140 10.39 -3.73 10.94
C ASP A 140 9.34 -3.26 9.93
N ILE A 141 8.25 -4.01 9.74
CA ILE A 141 7.18 -3.64 8.81
C ILE A 141 6.56 -2.26 9.14
N ASN A 142 6.69 -1.80 10.40
CA ASN A 142 6.21 -0.50 10.85
C ASN A 142 7.27 0.62 10.77
N TRP A 143 8.40 0.40 10.06
CA TRP A 143 9.52 1.34 10.03
C TRP A 143 9.12 2.76 9.61
N GLU A 144 8.13 2.92 8.72
CA GLU A 144 7.63 4.24 8.26
C GLU A 144 7.05 5.08 9.41
N ARG A 145 6.75 4.46 10.56
CA ARG A 145 6.24 5.12 11.76
C ARG A 145 7.34 5.55 12.72
N LYS A 146 8.58 5.09 12.50
CA LYS A 146 9.71 5.32 13.39
C LYS A 146 10.63 6.38 12.82
N LEU A 147 10.16 7.63 12.71
CA LEU A 147 10.93 8.74 12.13
C LEU A 147 12.34 8.90 12.71
N TRP A 148 12.49 8.70 14.03
CA TRP A 148 13.79 8.74 14.70
C TRP A 148 14.72 7.64 14.19
N LEU A 149 14.22 6.41 13.99
CA LEU A 149 14.97 5.27 13.48
C LEU A 149 15.39 5.53 12.03
N ILE A 150 14.49 6.06 11.21
CA ILE A 150 14.78 6.45 9.82
C ILE A 150 15.93 7.45 9.79
N ARG A 151 15.82 8.54 10.57
CA ARG A 151 16.83 9.60 10.63
C ARG A 151 18.17 9.06 11.10
N TRP A 152 18.18 8.25 12.17
CA TRP A 152 19.38 7.63 12.71
C TRP A 152 20.06 6.71 11.69
N LYS A 153 19.31 5.79 11.07
CA LYS A 153 19.86 4.85 10.08
C LYS A 153 20.40 5.56 8.84
N LEU A 154 19.73 6.59 8.35
CA LEU A 154 20.21 7.40 7.23
C LEU A 154 21.44 8.23 7.61
N PHE A 155 21.50 8.77 8.82
CA PHE A 155 22.70 9.46 9.32
C PHE A 155 23.90 8.49 9.38
N CYS A 156 23.72 7.31 9.97
CA CYS A 156 24.77 6.28 9.99
C CYS A 156 25.20 5.88 8.58
N LEU A 157 24.28 5.78 7.61
CA LEU A 157 24.60 5.48 6.22
C LEU A 157 25.47 6.56 5.57
N ARG A 158 25.18 7.84 5.82
CA ARG A 158 25.95 8.96 5.26
C ARG A 158 27.37 9.07 5.80
N HIS A 159 27.60 8.60 7.03
CA HIS A 159 28.91 8.64 7.69
C HIS A 159 29.68 7.32 7.62
N LYS A 160 29.07 6.27 7.04
CA LYS A 160 29.75 5.04 6.64
C LYS A 160 30.08 5.12 5.15
N LEU A 161 31.26 5.67 4.84
CA LEU A 161 32.01 5.30 3.63
C LEU A 161 32.65 3.94 3.88
#